data_AF-V4YAB7-F1
#
_entry.id   AF-V4YAB7-F1
#
_cell.length_a   1.000
_cell.length_b   1.000
_cell.length_c   1.000
_cell.angle_alpha   90.00
_cell.angle_beta   90.00
_cell.angle_gamma   90.00
#
_symmetry.space_group_name_H-M   'P 1'
#
loop_
_entity.id
_entity.type
_entity.pdbx_description
1 polymer ?
#
loop_
_entity_poly.entity_id
_entity_poly.type
_entity_poly.pdbx_seq_one_letter_code
_entity_poly.pdbx_strand_id
1 'polypeptide(L)'
;MEPTEEVPTDPDAAVEALADHLVATAERPVPPATNRWLGEAEAVARDAASAGIEPAVRRERVEQVAALLSEADATGDETADAHIDAATACCEVVLDG
;
A
#
# COMPACT_ATOMS: atom_id res chain seq x y z
N MET A 1 -8.03 13.30 -16.99
CA MET A 1 -8.40 11.87 -16.95
C MET A 1 -7.43 11.30 -15.94
N GLU A 2 -7.78 11.38 -14.66
CA GLU A 2 -7.04 10.64 -13.64
C GLU A 2 -7.23 9.18 -14.02
N PRO A 3 -6.17 8.41 -14.30
CA PRO A 3 -6.36 6.99 -14.50
C PRO A 3 -6.99 6.49 -13.20
N THR A 4 -8.17 5.89 -13.29
CA THR A 4 -8.48 4.81 -12.37
C THR A 4 -7.36 3.81 -12.58
N GLU A 5 -6.31 3.91 -11.78
CA GLU A 5 -5.17 2.99 -11.80
C GLU A 5 -5.76 1.63 -11.45
N GLU A 6 -6.08 0.85 -12.48
CA GLU A 6 -6.53 -0.51 -12.32
C GLU A 6 -5.42 -1.25 -11.56
N VAL A 7 -5.78 -1.81 -10.41
CA VAL A 7 -4.87 -2.60 -9.57
C VAL A 7 -4.13 -3.59 -10.47
N PRO A 8 -2.80 -3.54 -10.55
CA PRO A 8 -2.04 -4.44 -11.41
C PRO A 8 -2.29 -5.89 -11.01
N THR A 9 -2.40 -6.81 -11.97
CA THR A 9 -2.57 -8.25 -11.69
C THR A 9 -1.26 -9.00 -11.54
N ASP A 10 -0.14 -8.37 -11.87
CA ASP A 10 1.20 -8.93 -11.75
C ASP A 10 1.79 -8.57 -10.37
N PRO A 11 2.33 -9.53 -9.58
CA PRO A 11 2.84 -9.27 -8.23
C PRO A 11 3.98 -8.25 -8.16
N ASP A 12 4.85 -8.19 -9.17
CA ASP A 12 5.94 -7.20 -9.20
C ASP A 12 5.35 -5.80 -9.43
N ALA A 13 4.47 -5.64 -10.40
CA ALA A 13 3.79 -4.37 -10.65
C ALA A 13 2.87 -3.95 -9.47
N ALA A 14 2.23 -4.91 -8.81
CA ALA A 14 1.33 -4.65 -7.68
C ALA A 14 2.10 -4.14 -6.46
N VAL A 15 3.32 -4.63 -6.18
CA VAL A 15 4.11 -4.10 -5.05
C VAL A 15 4.62 -2.67 -5.32
N GLU A 16 4.92 -2.34 -6.57
CA GLU A 16 5.28 -0.96 -6.96
C GLU A 16 4.08 -0.03 -6.78
N ALA A 17 2.91 -0.41 -7.29
CA ALA A 17 1.67 0.36 -7.13
C ALA A 17 1.25 0.50 -5.65
N LEU A 18 1.45 -0.54 -4.83
CA LEU A 18 1.23 -0.49 -3.39
C LEU A 18 2.07 0.64 -2.75
N ALA A 19 3.36 0.71 -3.07
CA ALA A 19 4.23 1.75 -2.55
C ALA A 19 3.76 3.13 -3.02
N ASP A 20 3.42 3.29 -4.29
CA ASP A 20 2.98 4.57 -4.86
C ASP A 20 1.68 5.08 -4.21
N HIS A 21 0.69 4.22 -3.99
CA HIS A 21 -0.56 4.60 -3.31
C HIS A 21 -0.32 5.03 -1.86
N LEU A 22 0.58 4.37 -1.12
CA LEU A 22 0.92 4.77 0.25
C LEU A 22 1.64 6.13 0.29
N VAL A 23 2.52 6.40 -0.68
CA VAL A 23 3.14 7.73 -0.83
C VAL A 23 2.09 8.79 -1.14
N ALA A 24 1.20 8.52 -2.10
CA ALA A 24 0.12 9.43 -2.46
C ALA A 24 -0.82 9.70 -1.28
N THR A 25 -1.04 8.71 -0.42
CA THR A 25 -1.82 8.86 0.84
C THR A 25 -1.10 9.78 1.83
N ALA A 26 0.22 9.65 1.99
CA ALA A 26 1.01 10.47 2.90
C ALA A 26 1.07 11.97 2.49
N GLU A 27 0.81 12.29 1.22
CA GLU A 27 0.69 13.66 0.72
C GLU A 27 -0.68 14.31 1.04
N ARG A 28 -1.63 13.56 1.62
CA ARG A 28 -2.98 14.02 1.96
C ARG A 28 -3.11 14.44 3.43
N PRO A 29 -4.14 15.23 3.79
CA PRO A 29 -4.43 15.55 5.18
C PRO A 29 -4.99 14.32 5.92
N VAL A 30 -4.10 13.57 6.59
CA VAL A 30 -4.46 12.37 7.36
C VAL A 30 -4.46 12.64 8.87
N PRO A 31 -5.38 12.03 9.66
CA PRO A 31 -5.38 12.14 11.12
C PRO A 31 -4.07 11.60 11.71
N PRO A 32 -3.50 12.24 12.76
CA PRO A 32 -2.24 11.78 13.35
C PRO A 32 -2.29 10.33 13.88
N ALA A 33 -3.46 9.87 14.31
CA ALA A 33 -3.67 8.50 14.77
C ALA A 33 -3.48 7.48 13.63
N THR A 34 -4.08 7.75 12.46
CA THR A 34 -3.95 6.93 11.25
C THR A 34 -2.56 7.05 10.63
N ASN A 35 -1.99 8.25 10.62
CA ASN A 35 -0.69 8.53 10.01
C ASN A 35 0.47 7.69 10.60
N ARG A 36 0.36 7.29 11.87
CA ARG A 36 1.33 6.37 12.49
C ARG A 36 1.42 5.04 11.74
N TRP A 37 0.26 4.46 11.40
CA TRP A 37 0.19 3.17 10.71
C TRP A 37 0.61 3.31 9.24
N LEU A 38 0.15 4.37 8.58
CA LEU A 38 0.45 4.64 7.17
C LEU A 38 1.93 4.89 6.92
N GLY A 39 2.62 5.62 7.80
CA GLY A 39 4.06 5.85 7.67
C GLY A 39 4.90 4.57 7.80
N GLU A 40 4.49 3.64 8.66
CA GLU A 40 5.15 2.33 8.75
C GLU A 40 4.82 1.48 7.52
N ALA A 41 3.56 1.45 7.09
CA ALA A 41 3.12 0.74 5.89
C ALA A 41 3.90 1.21 4.64
N GLU A 42 4.05 2.52 4.44
CA GLU A 42 4.82 3.11 3.34
C GLU A 42 6.27 2.65 3.35
N ALA A 43 6.92 2.67 4.52
CA ALA A 43 8.31 2.25 4.66
C ALA A 43 8.50 0.76 4.31
N VAL A 44 7.59 -0.10 4.79
CA VAL A 44 7.62 -1.54 4.51
C VAL A 44 7.29 -1.84 3.04
N ALA A 45 6.34 -1.14 2.44
CA ALA A 45 6.00 -1.29 1.02
C ALA A 45 7.15 -0.88 0.10
N ARG A 46 7.86 0.21 0.41
CA ARG A 46 9.06 0.60 -0.33
C ARG A 46 10.20 -0.42 -0.20
N ASP A 47 10.35 -1.05 0.96
CA ASP A 47 11.29 -2.17 1.14
C ASP A 47 10.89 -3.35 0.25
N ALA A 48 9.60 -3.69 0.21
CA ALA A 48 9.05 -4.76 -0.61
C ALA A 48 9.16 -4.51 -2.13
N ALA A 49 9.09 -3.24 -2.57
CA ALA A 49 9.27 -2.84 -3.96
C ALA A 49 10.74 -2.72 -4.38
N SER A 50 11.69 -2.95 -3.47
CA SER A 50 13.11 -2.83 -3.76
C SER A 50 13.57 -3.93 -4.72
N ALA A 51 14.37 -3.54 -5.72
CA ALA A 51 14.89 -4.47 -6.71
C ALA A 51 15.77 -5.55 -6.08
N GLY A 52 15.55 -6.81 -6.47
CA GLY A 52 16.36 -7.95 -6.03
C GLY A 52 15.95 -8.54 -4.68
N ILE A 53 14.83 -8.10 -4.09
CA ILE A 53 14.24 -8.77 -2.94
C ILE A 53 13.75 -10.17 -3.32
N GLU A 54 13.95 -11.13 -2.42
CA GLU A 54 13.45 -12.49 -2.61
C GLU A 54 11.90 -12.51 -2.55
N PRO A 55 11.21 -13.27 -3.43
CA PRO A 55 9.74 -13.29 -3.46
C PRO A 55 9.08 -13.64 -2.12
N ALA A 56 9.68 -14.56 -1.35
CA ALA A 56 9.17 -14.93 -0.04
C ALA A 56 9.27 -13.78 0.98
N VAL A 57 10.39 -13.03 0.96
CA VAL A 57 10.58 -11.87 1.83
C VAL A 57 9.63 -10.74 1.42
N ARG A 58 9.45 -10.51 0.12
CA ARG A 58 8.47 -9.55 -0.39
C ARG A 58 7.07 -9.86 0.12
N ARG A 59 6.66 -11.12 0.04
CA ARG A 59 5.35 -11.56 0.51
C ARG A 59 5.18 -11.29 2.01
N GLU A 60 6.17 -11.65 2.84
CA GLU A 60 6.15 -11.36 4.28
C GLU A 60 6.05 -9.85 4.58
N ARG A 61 6.75 -9.01 3.80
CA ARG A 61 6.62 -7.56 3.90
C ARG A 61 5.23 -7.07 3.53
N VAL A 62 4.63 -7.59 2.46
CA VAL A 62 3.27 -7.21 2.05
C VAL A 62 2.22 -7.69 3.04
N GLU A 63 2.38 -8.86 3.66
CA GLU A 63 1.52 -9.30 4.76
C GLU A 63 1.56 -8.31 5.94
N GLN A 64 2.74 -7.80 6.28
CA GLN A 64 2.89 -6.77 7.30
C GLN A 64 2.19 -5.46 6.89
N VAL A 65 2.31 -5.03 5.63
CA VAL A 65 1.61 -3.83 5.12
C VAL A 65 0.09 -4.01 5.23
N ALA A 66 -0.46 -5.14 4.78
CA ALA A 66 -1.88 -5.42 4.88
C ALA A 66 -2.39 -5.38 6.33
N ALA A 67 -1.61 -5.91 7.28
CA ALA A 67 -1.94 -5.82 8.70
C ALA A 67 -1.95 -4.38 9.22
N LEU A 68 -0.98 -3.55 8.82
CA LEU A 68 -0.92 -2.13 9.20
C LEU A 68 -2.08 -1.33 8.63
N LEU A 69 -2.46 -1.61 7.38
CA LEU A 69 -3.62 -0.98 6.73
C LEU A 69 -4.94 -1.36 7.42
N SER A 70 -5.08 -2.60 7.91
CA SER A 70 -6.27 -3.02 8.64
C SER A 70 -6.43 -2.32 10.01
N GLU A 71 -5.36 -1.77 10.58
CA GLU A 71 -5.39 -1.00 11.84
C GLU A 71 -5.61 0.51 11.61
N ALA A 72 -5.54 0.96 10.35
CA ALA A 72 -5.76 2.34 9.97
C ALA A 72 -7.28 2.64 9.93
N ASP A 73 -7.73 3.55 10.81
CA ASP A 73 -9.07 4.12 10.69
C ASP A 73 -9.19 5.01 9.44
N ALA A 74 -10.41 5.18 8.94
CA ALA A 74 -10.72 6.09 7.84
C ALA A 74 -10.10 7.47 8.07
N THR A 75 -9.52 8.02 7.02
CA THR A 75 -8.74 9.26 7.07
C THR A 75 -9.63 10.50 7.11
N GLY A 76 -10.87 10.38 6.63
CA GLY A 76 -11.78 11.52 6.45
C GLY A 76 -11.46 12.34 5.19
N ASP A 77 -10.54 11.88 4.35
CA ASP A 77 -10.26 12.39 3.02
C ASP A 77 -10.57 11.28 2.01
N GLU A 78 -11.58 11.50 1.17
CA GLU A 78 -12.07 10.48 0.21
C GLU A 78 -10.97 10.02 -0.77
N THR A 79 -9.98 10.88 -1.06
CA THR A 79 -8.88 10.52 -1.95
C THR A 79 -7.84 9.67 -1.25
N ALA A 80 -7.52 10.00 0.01
CA ALA A 80 -6.64 9.18 0.84
C ALA A 80 -7.25 7.80 1.11
N ASP A 81 -8.55 7.75 1.41
CA ASP A 81 -9.27 6.48 1.61
C ASP A 81 -9.27 5.65 0.31
N ALA A 82 -9.47 6.26 -0.86
CA ALA A 82 -9.38 5.56 -2.14
C ALA A 82 -7.97 5.00 -2.43
N HIS A 83 -6.91 5.72 -2.06
CA HIS A 83 -5.54 5.20 -2.16
C HIS A 83 -5.29 4.04 -1.19
N ILE A 84 -5.84 4.07 0.02
CA ILE A 84 -5.76 2.95 0.98
C ILE A 84 -6.49 1.72 0.46
N ASP A 85 -7.67 1.89 -0.13
CA ASP A 85 -8.42 0.80 -0.75
C ASP A 85 -7.64 0.17 -1.91
N ALA A 86 -7.07 1.00 -2.79
CA ALA A 86 -6.24 0.54 -3.90
C ALA A 86 -4.95 -0.17 -3.43
N ALA A 87 -4.30 0.36 -2.39
CA ALA A 87 -3.15 -0.27 -1.73
C ALA A 87 -3.53 -1.65 -1.16
N THR A 88 -4.69 -1.76 -0.51
CA THR A 88 -5.19 -3.03 0.04
C THR A 88 -5.40 -4.07 -1.06
N ALA A 89 -6.00 -3.67 -2.18
CA ALA A 89 -6.17 -4.56 -3.33
C ALA A 89 -4.84 -4.99 -3.97
N CYS A 90 -3.83 -4.10 -4.01
CA CYS A 90 -2.49 -4.46 -4.44
C CYS A 90 -1.85 -5.52 -3.53
N CYS A 91 -2.06 -5.42 -2.21
CA CYS A 91 -1.62 -6.46 -1.27
C CYS A 91 -2.23 -7.81 -1.62
N GLU A 92 -3.54 -7.88 -1.88
CA GLU A 92 -4.22 -9.13 -2.25
C GLU A 92 -3.59 -9.78 -3.48
N VAL A 93 -3.28 -9.01 -4.53
CA VAL A 93 -2.62 -9.56 -5.73
C VAL A 93 -1.26 -10.19 -5.42
N VAL A 94 -0.43 -9.53 -4.61
CA VAL A 94 0.89 -10.08 -4.22
C VAL A 94 0.74 -11.32 -3.33
N LEU A 95 -0.32 -11.38 -2.53
CA LEU A 95 -0.60 -12.50 -1.62
C LEU A 95 -1.34 -13.65 -2.32
N ASP A 96 -1.99 -13.45 -3.46
CA ASP A 96 -2.63 -14.52 -4.22
C ASP A 96 -1.76 -15.09 -5.35
N GLY A 97 -0.70 -14.37 -5.74
CA GLY A 97 0.35 -14.83 -6.67
C GLY A 97 1.38 -15.76 -6.05
#